data_AF-A0A3N5IB02-F1
#
_entry.id   AF-A0A3N5IB02-F1
#
_cell.length_a   1.000
_cell.length_b   1.000
_cell.length_c   1.000
_cell.angle_alpha   90.00
_cell.angle_beta   90.00
_cell.angle_gamma   90.00
#
_symmetry.space_group_name_H-M   'P 1'
#
loop_
_entity.id
_entity.type
_entity.pdbx_description
1 polymer ?
#
loop_
_entity_poly.entity_id
_entity_poly.type
_entity_poly.pdbx_seq_one_letter_code
_entity_poly.pdbx_strand_id
1 'polypeptide(L)'
;MPNLIVFTDLDGSLLDGTTYSYKAAIPALTALREQGIPLVMVSSKTRAEMEPIRQRLNLHDPFIVENGGAVFVPHGLFDFPLERMRNRSPYQVMEFGLPYHMLREVLKQIED
;
A
#
# COMPACT_ATOMS: atom_id res chain seq x y z
N MET A 1 11.92 -21.97 -0.42
CA MET A 1 11.32 -20.63 -0.18
C MET A 1 9.84 -20.72 -0.52
N PRO A 2 8.94 -20.14 0.27
CA PRO A 2 7.52 -20.11 -0.08
C PRO A 2 7.30 -19.26 -1.35
N ASN A 3 6.60 -19.79 -2.35
CA ASN A 3 6.13 -19.04 -3.53
C ASN A 3 4.77 -18.40 -3.21
N LEU A 4 4.74 -17.53 -2.19
CA LEU A 4 3.51 -16.89 -1.73
C LEU A 4 3.75 -15.41 -1.44
N ILE A 5 2.78 -14.58 -1.86
CA ILE A 5 2.67 -13.18 -1.51
C ILE A 5 1.23 -12.97 -1.05
N VAL A 6 1.04 -12.25 0.06
CA VAL A 6 -0.30 -11.94 0.56
C VAL A 6 -0.59 -10.47 0.28
N PHE A 7 -1.77 -10.22 -0.27
CA PHE A 7 -2.32 -8.88 -0.42
C PHE A 7 -3.44 -8.69 0.59
N THR A 8 -3.50 -7.53 1.24
CA THR A 8 -4.53 -7.25 2.24
C THR A 8 -5.07 -5.84 2.09
N ASP A 9 -6.40 -5.72 2.15
CA ASP A 9 -7.06 -4.46 2.40
C ASP A 9 -6.95 -4.07 3.89
N LEU A 10 -7.21 -2.81 4.19
CA LEU A 10 -7.12 -2.27 5.54
C LEU A 10 -8.46 -2.25 6.25
N ASP A 11 -9.36 -1.38 5.82
CA ASP A 11 -10.58 -1.07 6.58
C ASP A 11 -11.55 -2.23 6.54
N GLY A 12 -11.85 -2.82 7.70
CA GLY A 12 -12.72 -4.00 7.78
C GLY A 12 -12.06 -5.31 7.30
N SER A 13 -10.76 -5.26 7.00
CA SER A 13 -9.94 -6.42 6.60
C SER A 13 -8.81 -6.63 7.62
N LEU A 14 -7.65 -5.99 7.42
CA LEU A 14 -6.54 -6.07 8.39
C LEU A 14 -6.84 -5.30 9.69
N LEU A 15 -7.55 -4.18 9.55
CA LEU A 15 -7.97 -3.33 10.65
C LEU A 15 -9.44 -3.57 10.93
N ASP A 16 -9.78 -3.79 12.19
CA ASP A 16 -11.17 -3.89 12.61
C ASP A 16 -11.94 -2.63 12.20
N GLY A 17 -13.07 -2.80 11.52
CA GLY A 17 -13.81 -1.69 10.91
C GLY A 17 -14.46 -0.72 11.91
N THR A 18 -14.53 -1.07 13.19
CA THR A 18 -15.12 -0.23 14.24
C THR A 18 -14.07 0.38 15.16
N THR A 19 -13.12 -0.43 15.62
CA THR A 19 -12.10 -0.08 16.61
C THR A 19 -10.77 0.32 15.99
N TYR A 20 -10.59 0.05 14.69
CA TYR A 20 -9.34 0.29 13.96
C TYR A 20 -8.13 -0.49 14.54
N SER A 21 -8.42 -1.54 15.29
CA SER A 21 -7.43 -2.40 15.94
C SER A 21 -6.96 -3.50 15.00
N TYR A 22 -5.66 -3.77 14.97
CA TYR A 22 -5.06 -4.91 14.28
C TYR A 22 -4.72 -6.07 15.23
N LYS A 23 -5.11 -5.99 16.51
CA LYS A 23 -4.71 -6.99 17.52
C LYS A 23 -5.14 -8.41 17.14
N ALA A 24 -6.31 -8.56 16.54
CA ALA A 24 -6.81 -9.85 16.06
C ALA A 24 -5.93 -10.44 14.93
N ALA A 25 -5.26 -9.60 14.15
CA ALA A 25 -4.39 -10.01 13.05
C ALA A 25 -2.97 -10.36 13.49
N ILE A 26 -2.57 -10.07 14.74
CA ILE A 26 -1.20 -10.31 15.24
C ILE A 26 -0.71 -11.74 14.97
N PRO A 27 -1.48 -12.82 15.26
CA PRO A 27 -1.02 -14.18 14.98
C PRO A 27 -0.68 -14.42 13.51
N ALA A 28 -1.50 -13.91 12.59
CA ALA A 28 -1.27 -14.03 11.16
C ALA A 28 -0.06 -13.20 10.70
N LEU A 29 0.05 -11.95 11.17
CA LEU A 29 1.19 -11.07 10.88
C LEU A 29 2.52 -11.68 11.33
N THR A 30 2.52 -12.31 12.52
CA THR A 30 3.70 -13.02 13.03
C THR A 30 4.04 -14.21 12.16
N ALA A 31 3.06 -15.05 11.80
CA ALA A 31 3.30 -16.22 10.95
C ALA A 31 3.86 -15.83 9.57
N LEU A 32 3.35 -14.77 8.94
CA LEU A 32 3.87 -14.27 7.66
C LEU A 32 5.32 -13.82 7.80
N ARG A 33 5.65 -13.06 8.86
CA ARG A 33 7.01 -12.59 9.12
C ARG A 33 7.98 -13.74 9.36
N GLU A 34 7.61 -14.72 10.18
CA GLU A 34 8.45 -15.89 10.49
C GLU A 34 8.73 -16.76 9.26
N GLN A 35 7.77 -16.82 8.32
CA GLN A 35 7.93 -17.56 7.07
C GLN A 35 8.58 -16.73 5.95
N GLY A 36 8.87 -15.45 6.19
CA GLY A 36 9.39 -14.54 5.18
C GLY A 36 8.42 -14.31 4.01
N ILE A 37 7.11 -14.40 4.26
CA ILE A 37 6.07 -14.15 3.27
C ILE A 37 5.78 -12.64 3.23
N PRO A 38 5.94 -11.97 2.08
CA PRO A 38 5.63 -10.55 1.95
C PRO A 38 4.14 -10.26 2.14
N LEU A 39 3.83 -9.17 2.84
CA LEU A 39 2.48 -8.66 3.03
C LEU A 39 2.31 -7.29 2.39
N VAL A 40 1.66 -7.25 1.23
CA VAL A 40 1.41 -6.03 0.46
C VAL A 40 0.05 -5.44 0.84
N MET A 41 0.05 -4.24 1.42
CA MET A 41 -1.19 -3.53 1.72
C MET A 41 -1.73 -2.85 0.46
N VAL A 42 -3.05 -2.95 0.23
CA VAL A 42 -3.75 -2.37 -0.91
C VAL A 42 -5.02 -1.71 -0.40
N SER A 43 -5.17 -0.39 -0.54
CA SER A 43 -6.33 0.33 0.00
C SER A 43 -6.76 1.51 -0.86
N SER A 44 -7.96 2.02 -0.63
CA SER A 44 -8.44 3.31 -1.16
C SER A 44 -7.72 4.50 -0.54
N LYS A 45 -7.04 4.30 0.60
CA LYS A 45 -6.29 5.32 1.32
C LYS A 45 -5.14 5.90 0.49
N THR A 46 -4.86 7.17 0.76
CA THR A 46 -3.71 7.87 0.19
C THR A 46 -2.39 7.37 0.81
N ARG A 47 -1.26 7.69 0.16
CA ARG A 47 0.08 7.44 0.73
C ARG A 47 0.22 7.99 2.15
N ALA A 48 -0.25 9.21 2.38
CA ALA A 48 -0.11 9.91 3.65
C ALA A 48 -0.86 9.21 4.80
N GLU A 49 -1.96 8.54 4.49
CA GLU A 49 -2.71 7.73 5.46
C GLU A 49 -2.08 6.34 5.65
N MET A 50 -1.52 5.76 4.60
CA MET A 50 -0.91 4.43 4.62
C MET A 50 0.40 4.40 5.41
N GLU A 51 1.26 5.42 5.28
CA GLU A 51 2.58 5.46 5.90
C GLU A 51 2.58 5.29 7.43
N PRO A 52 1.74 6.01 8.20
CA PRO A 52 1.64 5.80 9.65
C PRO A 52 1.17 4.40 10.03
N ILE A 53 0.25 3.81 9.25
CA ILE A 53 -0.28 2.46 9.49
C ILE A 53 0.83 1.43 9.26
N ARG A 54 1.59 1.56 8.16
CA ARG A 54 2.76 0.71 7.86
C ARG A 54 3.79 0.75 8.98
N GLN A 55 4.12 1.94 9.46
CA GLN A 55 5.06 2.12 10.57
C GLN A 55 4.56 1.43 11.84
N ARG A 56 3.27 1.59 12.18
CA ARG A 56 2.66 0.97 13.36
C ARG A 56 2.64 -0.55 13.31
N LEU A 57 2.43 -1.12 12.13
CA LEU A 57 2.42 -2.57 11.89
C LEU A 57 3.83 -3.15 11.66
N ASN A 58 4.86 -2.30 11.59
CA ASN A 58 6.23 -2.65 11.22
C ASN A 58 6.29 -3.44 9.90
N LEU A 59 5.63 -2.88 8.88
CA LEU A 59 5.58 -3.42 7.51
C LEU A 59 6.50 -2.62 6.59
N HIS A 60 7.36 -3.34 5.88
CA HIS A 60 8.37 -2.76 4.98
C HIS A 60 8.21 -3.22 3.52
N ASP A 61 7.28 -4.12 3.23
CA ASP A 61 6.99 -4.58 1.86
C ASP A 61 6.39 -3.47 0.99
N PRO A 62 6.32 -3.58 -0.35
CA PRO A 62 5.61 -2.62 -1.18
C PRO A 62 4.16 -2.40 -0.74
N PHE A 63 3.55 -1.28 -1.15
CA PHE A 63 2.14 -1.02 -0.91
C PHE A 63 1.49 -0.27 -2.05
N ILE A 64 0.16 -0.39 -2.11
CA ILE A 64 -0.68 0.12 -3.18
C ILE A 64 -1.71 1.07 -2.56
N VAL A 65 -1.83 2.25 -3.14
CA VAL A 65 -2.68 3.34 -2.64
C VAL A 65 -3.81 3.64 -3.62
N GLU A 66 -4.82 4.37 -3.15
CA GLU A 66 -5.88 4.95 -3.98
C GLU A 66 -6.49 3.93 -4.95
N ASN A 67 -6.83 2.75 -4.44
CA ASN A 67 -7.45 1.64 -5.21
C ASN A 67 -6.62 1.17 -6.42
N GLY A 68 -5.30 1.19 -6.31
CA GLY A 68 -4.42 0.84 -7.44
C GLY A 68 -3.93 2.03 -8.24
N GLY A 69 -4.18 3.27 -7.78
CA GLY A 69 -3.69 4.48 -8.44
C GLY A 69 -2.17 4.55 -8.51
N ALA A 70 -1.46 3.99 -7.51
CA ALA A 70 -0.01 3.86 -7.55
C ALA A 70 0.53 2.71 -6.68
N VAL A 71 1.68 2.17 -7.08
CA VAL A 71 2.50 1.21 -6.30
C VAL A 71 3.73 1.94 -5.77
N PHE A 72 3.99 1.82 -4.47
CA PHE A 72 5.16 2.34 -3.78
C PHE A 72 6.08 1.21 -3.37
N VAL A 73 7.32 1.25 -3.85
CA VAL A 73 8.38 0.28 -3.54
C VAL A 73 9.50 0.99 -2.77
N PRO A 74 9.83 0.58 -1.54
CA PRO A 74 10.95 1.15 -0.81
C PRO A 74 12.27 1.00 -1.58
N HIS A 75 13.10 2.04 -1.53
CA HIS A 75 14.44 1.97 -2.14
C HIS A 75 15.26 0.82 -1.58
N GLY A 76 15.99 0.13 -2.46
CA GLY A 76 16.88 -0.97 -2.09
C GLY A 76 16.17 -2.29 -1.77
N LEU A 77 14.85 -2.38 -2.00
CA LEU A 77 14.13 -3.65 -1.78
C LEU A 77 14.48 -4.71 -2.85
N PHE A 78 14.64 -4.29 -4.10
CA PHE A 78 14.96 -5.20 -5.20
C PHE A 78 16.36 -4.89 -5.74
N ASP A 79 17.14 -5.94 -5.98
CA ASP A 79 18.50 -5.87 -6.56
C ASP A 79 18.50 -5.77 -8.10
N PHE A 80 17.33 -5.54 -8.69
CA PHE A 80 17.15 -5.38 -10.13
C PHE A 80 16.41 -4.07 -10.45
N PRO A 81 16.66 -3.46 -11.62
CA PRO A 81 16.00 -2.23 -11.99
C PRO A 81 14.50 -2.45 -12.17
N LEU A 82 13.70 -1.55 -11.61
CA LEU A 82 12.26 -1.51 -11.83
C LEU A 82 11.96 -0.52 -12.97
N GLU A 83 11.43 -1.05 -14.07
CA GLU A 83 11.03 -0.24 -15.22
C GLU A 83 9.81 0.63 -14.90
N ARG A 84 9.70 1.78 -15.59
CA ARG A 84 8.57 2.71 -15.51
C ARG A 84 8.31 3.28 -14.11
N MET A 85 9.29 3.18 -13.20
CA MET A 85 9.24 3.80 -11.88
C MET A 85 9.74 5.24 -11.91
N ARG A 86 9.13 6.08 -11.10
CA ARG A 86 9.60 7.43 -10.77
C ARG A 86 10.22 7.43 -9.38
N ASN A 87 11.33 8.14 -9.21
CA ASN A 87 11.95 8.31 -7.89
C ASN A 87 11.18 9.36 -7.08
N ARG A 88 10.62 8.94 -5.95
CA ARG A 88 10.03 9.81 -4.93
C ARG A 88 10.45 9.32 -3.55
N SER A 89 11.59 9.82 -3.08
CA SER A 89 12.17 9.44 -1.79
C SER A 89 11.11 9.42 -0.67
N PRO A 90 11.02 8.34 0.12
CA PRO A 90 11.94 7.19 0.18
C PRO A 90 11.61 6.00 -0.77
N TYR A 91 10.80 6.19 -1.82
CA TYR A 91 10.30 5.12 -2.69
C TYR A 91 10.62 5.32 -4.18
N GLN A 92 10.62 4.20 -4.91
CA GLN A 92 10.31 4.16 -6.32
C GLN A 92 8.79 3.98 -6.49
N VAL A 93 8.18 4.70 -7.42
CA VAL A 93 6.71 4.78 -7.56
C VAL A 93 6.28 4.49 -8.99
N MET A 94 5.34 3.57 -9.17
CA MET A 94 4.60 3.38 -10.42
C MET A 94 3.24 4.05 -10.28
N GLU A 95 2.99 5.10 -11.05
CA GLU A 95 1.69 5.78 -11.10
C GLU A 95 0.86 5.21 -12.28
N PHE A 96 -0.36 4.76 -12.04
CA PHE A 96 -1.27 4.20 -13.06
C PHE A 96 -2.39 5.17 -13.45
N GLY A 97 -2.78 6.05 -12.53
CA GLY A 97 -3.90 6.99 -12.71
C GLY A 97 -3.50 8.37 -13.23
N LEU A 98 -4.52 9.23 -13.33
CA LEU A 98 -4.33 10.66 -13.58
C LEU A 98 -4.05 11.40 -12.27
N PRO A 99 -3.32 12.53 -12.31
CA PRO A 99 -3.15 13.38 -11.15
C PRO A 99 -4.50 13.87 -10.60
N TYR A 100 -4.60 13.97 -9.27
CA TYR A 100 -5.81 14.39 -8.56
C TYR A 100 -6.43 15.71 -9.09
N HIS A 101 -5.61 16.71 -9.44
CA HIS A 101 -6.10 17.98 -9.97
C HIS A 101 -6.86 17.81 -11.31
N MET A 102 -6.38 16.93 -12.19
CA MET A 102 -7.04 16.62 -13.46
C MET A 102 -8.38 15.93 -13.21
N LEU A 103 -8.43 14.99 -12.26
CA LEU A 103 -9.68 14.32 -11.87
C LEU A 103 -10.71 15.32 -11.34
N ARG A 104 -10.28 16.27 -10.49
CA ARG A 104 -11.16 17.34 -10.00
C ARG A 104 -11.64 18.27 -11.10
N GLU A 105 -10.80 18.62 -12.05
CA GLU A 105 -11.19 19.48 -13.18
C GLU A 105 -12.28 18.82 -14.01
N VAL A 106 -12.16 17.52 -14.30
CA VAL A 106 -13.20 16.76 -15.01
C VAL A 106 -14.48 16.66 -14.18
N LEU A 107 -14.38 16.39 -12.87
CA LEU A 107 -15.55 16.32 -11.99
C LEU A 107 -16.32 17.64 -11.92
N LYS A 108 -15.63 18.78 -11.92
CA LYS A 108 -16.27 20.11 -11.94
C LYS A 108 -17.03 20.40 -13.23
N GLN A 109 -16.68 19.75 -14.34
CA GLN A 109 -17.37 19.95 -15.62
C GLN A 109 -18.75 19.28 -15.66
N ILE A 110 -19.03 18.38 -14.72
CA ILE A 110 -20.30 17.65 -14.60
C ILE A 110 -21.06 17.99 -13.32
N GLU A 111 -20.57 19.01 -12.59
CA GLU A 111 -21.21 19.55 -11.40
C GLU A 111 -22.21 20.62 -11.88
N ASP A 112 -23.51 20.33 -11.80
CA ASP A 112 -24.60 21.25 -12.19
C ASP A 112 -24.55 22.59 -11.43
#